data_AF-F9CVH7-F1
#
_entry.id   AF-F9CVH7-F1
#
_cell.length_a   1.000
_cell.length_b   1.000
_cell.length_c   1.000
_cell.angle_alpha   90.00
_cell.angle_beta   90.00
_cell.angle_gamma   90.00
#
_symmetry.space_group_name_H-M   'P 1'
#
loop_
_entity.id
_entity.type
_entity.pdbx_description
1 polymer ?
#
loop_
_entity_poly.entity_id
_entity_poly.type
_entity_poly.pdbx_seq_one_letter_code
_entity_poly.pdbx_strand_id
1 'polypeptide(L)'
;MSKNEFSEINFLADKVHIHHWPLDTQKWPDVINSHVDKNINKNNLKKQLVIREKTIRIDKYEFKKIKKVGVTIPLFKKQCTLVFEGYFKDVYGHIHITTKENNYLEIFNKIMSWRDRYFQDSIES
;
A
#
# COMPACT_ATOMS: atom_id res chain seq x y z
N MET A 1 22.27 10.11 -0.49
CA MET A 1 21.76 8.76 -0.83
C MET A 1 21.82 8.60 -2.35
N SER A 2 22.32 7.47 -2.84
CA SER A 2 22.57 7.32 -4.28
C SER A 2 21.28 7.00 -5.05
N LYS A 3 21.23 7.32 -6.35
CA LYS A 3 20.06 7.05 -7.23
C LYS A 3 19.62 5.57 -7.26
N ASN A 4 20.50 4.64 -6.90
CA ASN A 4 20.29 3.19 -7.02
C ASN A 4 19.68 2.53 -5.77
N GLU A 5 19.64 3.19 -4.61
CA GLU A 5 19.12 2.57 -3.36
C GLU A 5 17.59 2.44 -3.31
N PHE A 6 16.86 3.00 -4.28
CA PHE A 6 15.39 3.07 -4.29
C PHE A 6 14.76 2.45 -5.54
N SER A 7 15.48 1.62 -6.31
CA SER A 7 14.87 0.95 -7.48
C SER A 7 13.71 0.05 -7.07
N GLU A 8 13.76 -0.51 -5.86
CA GLU A 8 12.77 -1.41 -5.32
C GLU A 8 12.74 -1.35 -3.78
N ILE A 9 11.54 -1.35 -3.21
CA ILE A 9 11.35 -1.46 -1.76
C ILE A 9 10.63 -2.78 -1.48
N ASN A 10 11.22 -3.62 -0.64
CA ASN A 10 10.68 -4.92 -0.23
C ASN A 10 10.51 -4.98 1.27
N PHE A 11 9.36 -5.46 1.73
CA PHE A 11 9.10 -5.74 3.15
C PHE A 11 7.87 -6.64 3.30
N LEU A 12 7.67 -7.21 4.49
CA LEU A 12 6.46 -7.94 4.85
C LEU A 12 5.47 -7.03 5.56
N ALA A 13 4.22 -7.09 5.11
CA ALA A 13 3.09 -6.45 5.76
C ALA A 13 2.43 -7.43 6.74
N ASP A 14 2.31 -7.03 8.01
CA ASP A 14 1.58 -7.80 9.03
C ASP A 14 0.07 -7.71 8.82
N LYS A 15 -0.42 -6.59 8.27
CA LYS A 15 -1.84 -6.41 7.96
C LYS A 15 -2.00 -5.65 6.64
N VAL A 16 -2.90 -6.14 5.80
CA VAL A 16 -3.38 -5.44 4.61
C VAL A 16 -4.89 -5.43 4.65
N HIS A 17 -5.49 -4.27 4.42
CA HIS A 17 -6.93 -4.11 4.30
C HIS A 17 -7.24 -3.31 3.04
N ILE A 18 -8.20 -3.79 2.25
CA ILE A 18 -8.62 -3.16 1.02
C ILE A 18 -10.14 -3.09 1.02
N HIS A 19 -10.68 -1.91 0.72
CA HIS A 19 -12.10 -1.73 0.49
C HIS A 19 -12.38 -0.92 -0.78
N HIS A 20 -13.64 -0.98 -1.20
CA HIS A 20 -14.16 -0.26 -2.34
C HIS A 20 -13.92 1.26 -2.23
N TRP A 21 -13.51 1.86 -3.34
CA TRP A 21 -13.31 3.29 -3.47
C TRP A 21 -13.46 3.74 -4.93
N PRO A 22 -13.94 4.96 -5.21
CA PRO A 22 -14.58 5.92 -4.30
C PRO A 22 -15.94 5.45 -3.78
N LEU A 23 -16.32 5.86 -2.57
CA LEU A 23 -17.54 5.37 -1.88
C LEU A 23 -18.86 5.69 -2.62
N ASP A 24 -18.85 6.73 -3.45
CA ASP A 24 -19.97 7.21 -4.25
C ASP A 24 -20.06 6.58 -5.65
N THR A 25 -19.21 5.58 -5.94
CA THR A 25 -19.21 4.88 -7.22
C THR A 25 -19.91 3.53 -7.15
N GLN A 26 -20.07 2.87 -8.30
CA GLN A 26 -20.63 1.53 -8.35
C GLN A 26 -19.79 0.57 -7.49
N LYS A 27 -20.46 -0.08 -6.53
CA LYS A 27 -19.83 -1.10 -5.69
C LYS A 27 -19.16 -2.17 -6.54
N TRP A 28 -18.06 -2.71 -6.03
CA TRP A 28 -17.43 -3.85 -6.67
C TRP A 28 -18.41 -5.02 -6.83
N PRO A 29 -18.27 -5.82 -7.89
CA PRO A 29 -18.94 -7.12 -7.98
C PRO A 29 -18.66 -7.98 -6.74
N ASP A 30 -19.66 -8.75 -6.30
CA ASP A 30 -19.55 -9.62 -5.12
C ASP A 30 -18.39 -10.60 -5.20
N VAL A 31 -18.03 -11.03 -6.42
CA VAL A 31 -16.88 -11.89 -6.68
C VAL A 31 -15.56 -11.20 -6.28
N ILE A 32 -15.41 -9.90 -6.59
CA ILE A 32 -14.22 -9.13 -6.22
C ILE A 32 -14.21 -8.90 -4.70
N ASN A 33 -15.34 -8.49 -4.12
CA ASN A 33 -15.47 -8.29 -2.66
C ASN A 33 -15.09 -9.56 -1.90
N SER A 34 -15.72 -10.69 -2.23
CA SER A 34 -15.46 -11.98 -1.58
C SER A 34 -14.02 -12.44 -1.76
N HIS A 35 -13.43 -12.19 -2.92
CA HIS A 35 -12.04 -12.54 -3.20
C HIS A 35 -11.06 -11.72 -2.38
N VAL A 36 -11.22 -10.40 -2.31
CA VAL A 36 -10.41 -9.51 -1.48
C VAL A 36 -10.58 -9.84 -0.01
N ASP A 37 -11.82 -10.07 0.43
CA ASP A 37 -12.12 -10.35 1.82
C ASP A 37 -11.47 -11.65 2.29
N LYS A 38 -11.65 -12.74 1.55
CA LYS A 38 -11.09 -14.06 1.87
C LYS A 38 -9.57 -14.09 1.81
N ASN A 39 -8.97 -13.53 0.75
CA ASN A 39 -7.54 -13.72 0.47
C ASN A 39 -6.64 -12.63 1.07
N ILE A 40 -7.20 -11.45 1.36
CA ILE A 40 -6.43 -10.28 1.80
C ILE A 40 -6.89 -9.83 3.18
N ASN A 41 -8.15 -9.39 3.33
CA ASN A 41 -8.61 -8.71 4.55
C ASN A 41 -8.72 -9.63 5.76
N LYS A 42 -9.24 -10.86 5.58
CA LYS A 42 -9.40 -11.88 6.63
C LYS A 42 -8.22 -12.86 6.69
N ASN A 43 -7.26 -12.74 5.78
CA ASN A 43 -6.07 -13.55 5.79
C ASN A 43 -5.01 -12.93 6.71
N ASN A 44 -4.74 -13.59 7.83
CA ASN A 44 -3.80 -13.13 8.86
C ASN A 44 -2.33 -13.44 8.54
N LEU A 45 -2.03 -14.12 7.43
CA LEU A 45 -0.65 -14.32 7.00
C LEU A 45 -0.03 -12.99 6.57
N LYS A 46 1.26 -12.84 6.88
CA LYS A 46 2.07 -11.74 6.37
C LYS A 46 2.10 -11.78 4.85
N LYS A 47 2.14 -10.60 4.23
CA LYS A 47 2.09 -10.45 2.78
C LYS A 47 3.36 -9.78 2.29
N GLN A 48 3.93 -10.30 1.21
CA GLN A 48 5.10 -9.70 0.59
C GLN A 48 4.69 -8.43 -0.13
N LEU A 49 5.30 -7.30 0.23
CA LEU A 49 5.19 -6.06 -0.52
C LEU A 49 6.42 -5.86 -1.40
N VAL A 50 6.18 -5.39 -2.63
CA VAL A 50 7.21 -4.95 -3.56
C VAL A 50 6.74 -3.63 -4.17
N ILE A 51 7.51 -2.56 -3.98
CA ILE A 51 7.25 -1.25 -4.59
C ILE A 51 8.30 -1.01 -5.67
N ARG A 52 7.86 -0.71 -6.88
CA ARG A 52 8.73 -0.36 -8.03
C ARG A 52 8.11 0.81 -8.77
N GLU A 53 8.88 1.87 -9.01
CA GLU A 53 8.41 3.05 -9.76
C GLU A 53 7.05 3.57 -9.27
N LYS A 54 5.97 3.42 -10.08
CA LYS A 54 4.60 3.83 -9.72
C LYS A 54 3.65 2.65 -9.47
N THR A 55 4.20 1.48 -9.16
CA THR A 55 3.42 0.26 -8.88
C THR A 55 3.73 -0.29 -7.49
N ILE A 56 2.71 -0.89 -6.88
CA ILE A 56 2.82 -1.64 -5.63
C ILE A 56 2.27 -3.03 -5.90
N ARG A 57 3.02 -4.07 -5.54
CA ARG A 57 2.56 -5.45 -5.57
C ARG A 57 2.44 -5.99 -4.15
N ILE A 58 1.31 -6.63 -3.86
CA ILE A 58 0.99 -7.33 -2.62
C ILE A 58 0.78 -8.79 -2.95
N ASP A 59 1.75 -9.65 -2.60
CA ASP A 59 1.83 -11.03 -3.07
C ASP A 59 1.71 -11.13 -4.60
N LYS A 60 0.55 -11.56 -5.10
CA LYS A 60 0.21 -11.71 -6.52
C LYS A 60 -0.66 -10.58 -7.08
N TYR A 61 -1.05 -9.61 -6.26
CA TYR A 61 -1.93 -8.51 -6.66
C TYR A 61 -1.11 -7.27 -6.97
N GLU A 62 -1.15 -6.83 -8.23
CA GLU A 62 -0.48 -5.62 -8.69
C GLU A 62 -1.45 -4.44 -8.73
N PHE A 63 -1.03 -3.32 -8.13
CA PHE A 63 -1.77 -2.07 -8.09
C PHE A 63 -1.06 -1.03 -8.94
N LYS A 64 -1.84 -0.37 -9.81
CA LYS A 64 -1.39 0.71 -10.72
C LYS A 64 -2.22 1.97 -10.49
N LYS A 65 -1.90 3.05 -11.22
CA LYS A 65 -2.63 4.34 -11.14
C LYS A 65 -2.77 4.82 -9.69
N ILE A 66 -1.68 4.70 -8.93
CA ILE A 66 -1.62 5.00 -7.50
C ILE A 66 -1.83 6.51 -7.28
N LYS A 67 -2.62 6.86 -6.27
CA LYS A 67 -2.88 8.25 -5.85
C LYS A 67 -3.14 8.33 -4.35
N LYS A 68 -3.09 9.55 -3.81
CA LYS A 68 -3.33 9.87 -2.39
C LYS A 68 -2.52 8.99 -1.43
N VAL A 69 -1.21 9.02 -1.62
CA VAL A 69 -0.27 8.19 -0.85
C VAL A 69 0.01 8.83 0.50
N GLY A 70 -0.49 8.22 1.58
CA GLY A 70 -0.21 8.60 2.95
C GLY A 70 0.73 7.60 3.64
N VAL A 71 1.70 8.10 4.41
CA VAL A 71 2.63 7.27 5.18
C VAL A 71 2.69 7.81 6.60
N THR A 72 2.50 6.95 7.61
CA THR A 72 2.48 7.36 9.01
C THR A 72 3.23 6.38 9.92
N ILE A 73 3.81 6.91 11.00
CA ILE A 73 4.30 6.14 12.15
C ILE A 73 3.45 6.56 13.35
N PRO A 74 2.59 5.69 13.89
CA PRO A 74 1.85 6.01 15.12
C PRO A 74 2.82 6.14 16.30
N LEU A 75 2.74 7.23 17.05
CA LEU A 75 3.69 7.60 18.12
C LEU A 75 4.02 6.49 19.13
N PHE A 76 3.06 5.61 19.43
CA PHE A 76 3.19 4.55 20.44
C PHE A 76 3.33 3.15 19.87
N LYS A 77 3.37 3.02 18.53
CA LYS A 77 3.45 1.71 17.86
C LYS A 77 4.69 1.72 16.99
N LYS A 78 5.62 0.79 17.26
CA LYS A 78 6.80 0.51 16.42
C LYS A 78 6.36 -0.10 15.09
N GLN A 79 5.70 0.69 14.25
CA GLN A 79 5.06 0.25 13.02
C GLN A 79 5.06 1.38 11.98
N CYS A 80 5.08 1.00 10.71
CA CYS A 80 4.87 1.89 9.57
C CYS A 80 3.52 1.55 8.92
N THR A 81 2.73 2.58 8.63
CA THR A 81 1.45 2.43 7.92
C THR A 81 1.51 3.16 6.59
N LEU A 82 1.26 2.44 5.50
CA LEU A 82 1.13 2.98 4.15
C LEU A 82 -0.35 2.89 3.74
N VAL A 83 -0.89 4.00 3.24
CA VAL A 83 -2.25 4.09 2.72
C VAL A 83 -2.21 4.69 1.32
N PHE A 84 -2.98 4.14 0.39
CA PHE A 84 -3.10 4.71 -0.95
C PHE A 84 -4.40 4.27 -1.62
N GLU A 85 -4.79 4.99 -2.67
CA GLU A 85 -5.79 4.53 -3.62
C GLU A 85 -5.09 3.93 -4.83
N GLY A 86 -5.55 2.77 -5.32
CA GLY A 86 -4.93 2.06 -6.44
C GLY A 86 -5.93 1.27 -7.28
N TYR A 87 -5.58 1.06 -8.54
CA TYR A 87 -6.37 0.30 -9.52
C TYR A 87 -5.86 -1.15 -9.63
N PHE A 88 -6.78 -2.11 -9.53
CA PHE A 88 -6.51 -3.54 -9.70
C PHE A 88 -7.78 -4.26 -10.17
N LYS A 89 -7.65 -5.30 -11.01
CA LYS A 89 -8.80 -6.10 -11.52
C LYS A 89 -9.99 -5.23 -11.97
N ASP A 90 -9.68 -4.22 -12.76
CA ASP A 90 -10.61 -3.25 -13.33
C ASP A 90 -11.40 -2.34 -12.37
N VAL A 91 -11.03 -2.32 -11.08
CA VAL A 91 -11.65 -1.49 -10.05
C VAL A 91 -10.62 -0.65 -9.28
N TYR A 92 -11.08 0.46 -8.70
CA TYR A 92 -10.29 1.19 -7.70
C TYR A 92 -10.57 0.67 -6.29
N GLY A 93 -9.54 0.66 -5.46
CA GLY A 93 -9.65 0.41 -4.03
C GLY A 93 -8.84 1.40 -3.22
N HIS A 94 -9.20 1.50 -1.95
CA HIS A 94 -8.40 2.17 -0.94
C HIS A 94 -7.73 1.09 -0.07
N ILE A 95 -6.41 1.16 0.00
CA ILE A 95 -5.54 0.12 0.56
C ILE A 95 -4.88 0.68 1.81
N HIS A 96 -4.94 -0.07 2.92
CA HIS A 96 -4.17 0.16 4.13
C HIS A 96 -3.19 -0.99 4.34
N ILE A 97 -1.92 -0.67 4.55
CA ILE A 97 -0.85 -1.63 4.83
C ILE A 97 -0.20 -1.24 6.14
N THR A 98 0.04 -2.21 7.01
CA THR A 98 0.78 -2.04 8.25
C THR A 98 1.90 -3.06 8.35
N THR A 99 3.11 -2.58 8.64
CA THR A 99 4.26 -3.42 8.99
C THR A 99 4.78 -3.03 10.38
N LYS A 100 5.12 -4.03 11.19
CA LYS A 100 5.68 -3.94 12.54
C LYS A 100 7.08 -4.55 12.60
N GLU A 101 7.76 -4.64 11.47
CA GLU A 101 9.13 -5.15 11.43
C GLU A 101 10.08 -4.29 12.28
N ASN A 102 11.16 -4.91 12.76
CA ASN A 102 12.15 -4.21 13.59
C ASN A 102 12.79 -3.01 12.86
N ASN A 103 12.86 -3.06 11.53
CA ASN A 103 13.36 -2.00 10.65
C ASN A 103 12.25 -1.07 10.13
N TYR A 104 11.10 -0.95 10.82
CA TYR A 104 9.97 -0.12 10.35
C TYR A 104 10.35 1.34 10.03
N LEU A 105 11.33 1.93 10.72
CA LEU A 105 11.83 3.29 10.44
C LEU A 105 12.55 3.36 9.09
N GLU A 106 13.33 2.34 8.75
CA GLU A 106 14.00 2.23 7.46
C GLU A 106 12.97 2.09 6.33
N ILE A 107 11.96 1.23 6.54
CA ILE A 107 10.84 1.05 5.61
C ILE A 107 10.11 2.38 5.42
N PHE A 108 9.78 3.08 6.50
CA PHE A 108 9.14 4.40 6.45
C PHE A 108 9.95 5.39 5.61
N ASN A 109 11.24 5.55 5.88
CA ASN A 109 12.09 6.49 5.16
C ASN A 109 12.20 6.16 3.66
N LYS A 110 12.26 4.86 3.32
CA LYS A 110 12.24 4.39 1.92
C LYS A 110 10.92 4.73 1.24
N ILE A 111 9.78 4.47 1.87
CA ILE A 111 8.45 4.77 1.32
C ILE A 111 8.25 6.28 1.19
N MET A 112 8.68 7.08 2.17
CA MET A 112 8.63 8.55 2.10
C MET A 112 9.41 9.07 0.89
N SER A 113 10.66 8.61 0.74
CA SER A 113 11.50 8.99 -0.41
C SER A 113 10.88 8.59 -1.75
N TRP A 114 10.26 7.41 -1.81
CA TRP A 114 9.51 6.94 -2.98
C TRP A 114 8.29 7.83 -3.29
N ARG A 115 7.49 8.15 -2.26
CA ARG A 115 6.32 9.02 -2.39
C ARG A 115 6.72 10.39 -2.94
N ASP A 116 7.72 11.02 -2.35
CA ASP A 116 8.16 12.37 -2.70
C ASP A 116 8.74 12.43 -4.13
N ARG A 117 9.26 11.31 -4.63
CA ARG A 117 9.78 11.19 -5.99
C ARG A 117 8.69 11.04 -7.05
N TYR A 118 7.63 10.29 -6.77
CA TYR A 118 6.65 9.88 -7.77
C TYR A 118 5.25 10.51 -7.63
N PHE A 119 4.93 11.07 -6.47
CA PHE A 119 3.60 11.54 -6.07
C PHE A 119 3.66 12.87 -5.29
N GLN A 120 4.33 13.87 -5.85
CA GLN A 120 4.50 15.20 -5.24
C GLN A 120 3.15 15.86 -4.88
N ASP A 121 2.11 15.62 -5.69
CA ASP A 121 0.74 16.11 -5.46
C ASP A 121 0.08 15.56 -4.18
N SER A 122 0.68 14.55 -3.52
CA SER A 122 0.18 13.99 -2.25
C SER A 122 0.70 14.73 -1.00
N ILE A 123 1.52 15.78 -1.19
CA ILE A 123 2.09 16.60 -0.10
C ILE A 123 1.21 17.82 0.19
N GLU A 124 0.37 18.22 -0.77
CA GLU A 124 -0.52 19.39 -0.68
C GLU A 124 -1.99 18.92 -0.57
N SER A 125 -2.47 18.68 0.65
CA SER A 125 -3.90 18.55 0.95
C SER A 125 -4.23 19.08 2.33
#